data_AF-A0A822DBC5-F1
#
_entry.id   AF-A0A822DBC5-F1
#
_cell.length_a   1.000
_cell.length_b   1.000
_cell.length_c   1.000
_cell.angle_alpha   90.00
_cell.angle_beta   90.00
_cell.angle_gamma   90.00
#
_symmetry.space_group_name_H-M   'P 1'
#
loop_
_entity.id
_entity.type
_entity.pdbx_description
1 polymer ?
#
loop_
_entity_poly.entity_id
_entity_poly.type
_entity_poly.pdbx_seq_one_letter_code
_entity_poly.pdbx_strand_id
1 'polypeptide(L)'
;MDFLSTGNSSGIDDVVSVNISTTKKSPTINYEQNSDQYLRTFSTWNEHEQLCFVENLLKHMKSHQHGQVNLFLLPMLKRDFIGRLASYGLEHVAEKILGYLDDQSLKSTELVCHEWYHVISEGMLWKKLIERKFLSNSLWRGLADRRGWTKYLFRQLMINGEKLKRHEFYRQLYPQIIQDIEQLEKNWRTGNFQLEKIQCRSQNSKGVYCLQYDD
;
A
#
# COMPACT_ATOMS: atom_id res chain seq x y z
N MET A 1 -20.36 -33.09 -38.27
CA MET A 1 -21.02 -32.72 -37.01
C MET A 1 -20.01 -31.92 -36.24
N ASP A 2 -20.24 -30.63 -36.28
CA ASP A 2 -19.26 -29.58 -36.02
C ASP A 2 -19.04 -29.36 -34.53
N PHE A 3 -17.78 -29.08 -34.19
CA PHE A 3 -17.38 -28.61 -32.88
C PHE A 3 -17.88 -27.17 -32.67
N LEU A 4 -18.74 -26.97 -31.68
CA LEU A 4 -18.96 -25.66 -31.07
C LEU A 4 -18.76 -25.78 -29.56
N SER A 5 -17.69 -25.16 -29.10
CA SER A 5 -17.38 -24.90 -27.70
C SER A 5 -17.81 -23.46 -27.41
N THR A 6 -18.66 -23.27 -26.39
CA THR A 6 -18.95 -21.95 -25.81
C THR A 6 -18.68 -22.03 -24.31
N GLY A 7 -17.44 -21.69 -23.93
CA GLY A 7 -17.05 -21.38 -22.57
C GLY A 7 -17.09 -19.86 -22.38
N ASN A 8 -17.93 -19.42 -21.46
CA ASN A 8 -18.08 -18.03 -21.05
C ASN A 8 -17.22 -17.80 -19.82
N SER A 9 -16.20 -16.93 -19.88
CA SER A 9 -15.47 -16.42 -18.71
C SER A 9 -15.17 -14.95 -18.91
N SER A 10 -15.90 -14.13 -18.17
CA SER A 10 -15.67 -12.70 -17.97
C SER A 10 -14.40 -12.49 -17.16
N GLY A 11 -13.38 -11.90 -17.78
CA GLY A 11 -12.19 -11.38 -17.14
C GLY A 11 -11.85 -10.05 -17.79
N ILE A 12 -11.97 -8.98 -17.02
CA ILE A 12 -11.65 -7.60 -17.34
C ILE A 12 -10.13 -7.49 -17.39
N ASP A 13 -9.56 -7.21 -18.56
CA ASP A 13 -8.21 -6.64 -18.74
C ASP A 13 -8.05 -6.18 -20.19
N ASP A 14 -8.66 -5.04 -20.53
CA ASP A 14 -8.34 -4.30 -21.75
C ASP A 14 -7.60 -3.02 -21.35
N VAL A 15 -6.27 -3.15 -21.19
CA VAL A 15 -5.35 -2.02 -21.29
C VAL A 15 -5.32 -1.60 -22.75
N VAL A 16 -6.29 -0.77 -23.15
CA VAL A 16 -6.28 -0.12 -24.46
C VAL A 16 -5.13 0.88 -24.47
N SER A 17 -4.00 0.42 -25.01
CA SER A 17 -2.91 1.27 -25.45
C SER A 17 -3.40 2.11 -26.63
N VAL A 18 -4.02 3.26 -26.34
CA VAL A 18 -4.40 4.23 -27.36
C VAL A 18 -3.12 4.87 -27.89
N ASN A 19 -2.58 4.31 -28.96
CA ASN A 19 -1.60 4.98 -29.82
C ASN A 19 -2.27 6.20 -30.46
N ILE A 20 -2.12 7.36 -29.82
CA ILE A 20 -2.48 8.65 -30.41
C ILE A 20 -1.42 8.96 -31.46
N SER A 21 -1.71 8.58 -32.71
CA SER A 21 -1.02 9.04 -33.90
C SER A 21 -1.18 10.56 -34.02
N THR A 22 -0.23 11.29 -33.44
CA THR A 22 -0.08 12.72 -33.68
C THR A 22 0.39 12.91 -35.11
N THR A 23 -0.55 13.18 -36.01
CA THR A 23 -0.24 13.79 -37.30
C THR A 23 0.31 15.20 -37.01
N LYS A 24 1.63 15.31 -36.85
CA LYS A 24 2.33 16.60 -36.76
C LYS A 24 2.16 17.35 -38.07
N LYS A 25 1.09 18.14 -38.19
CA LYS A 25 1.01 19.22 -39.19
C LYS A 25 2.12 20.21 -38.86
N SER A 26 2.86 20.64 -39.89
CA SER A 26 3.89 21.66 -39.73
C SER A 26 3.30 22.92 -39.10
N PRO A 27 3.98 23.52 -38.10
CA PRO A 27 3.52 24.76 -37.51
C PRO A 27 3.47 25.83 -38.60
N THR A 28 2.40 26.61 -38.64
CA THR A 28 2.34 27.77 -39.52
C THR A 28 3.41 28.76 -39.04
N ILE A 29 4.19 29.36 -39.94
CA ILE A 29 5.29 30.31 -39.60
C ILE A 29 4.81 31.42 -38.63
N ASN A 30 3.53 31.79 -38.73
CA ASN A 30 2.87 32.78 -37.89
C ASN A 30 2.62 32.32 -36.43
N TYR A 31 2.55 31.01 -36.17
CA TYR A 31 2.38 30.45 -34.83
C TYR A 31 3.65 30.62 -34.00
N GLU A 32 4.82 30.27 -34.54
CA GLU A 32 6.08 30.31 -33.80
C GLU A 32 6.47 31.76 -33.44
N GLN A 33 6.33 32.71 -34.37
CA GLN A 33 6.66 34.12 -34.13
C GLN A 33 5.70 34.81 -33.15
N ASN A 34 4.40 34.57 -33.27
CA ASN A 34 3.42 35.22 -32.38
C ASN A 34 3.27 34.52 -31.03
N SER A 35 3.53 33.20 -30.95
CA SER A 35 3.44 32.44 -29.70
C SER A 35 4.37 33.03 -28.64
N ASP A 36 5.61 33.35 -29.01
CA ASP A 36 6.57 33.95 -28.08
C ASP A 36 6.14 35.33 -27.60
N GLN A 37 5.53 36.13 -28.48
CA GLN A 37 4.97 37.42 -28.12
C GLN A 37 3.79 37.29 -27.15
N TYR A 38 2.88 36.34 -27.38
CA TYR A 38 1.75 36.08 -26.48
C TYR A 38 2.20 35.56 -25.12
N LEU A 39 3.21 34.68 -25.06
CA LEU A 39 3.78 34.20 -23.80
C LEU A 39 4.45 35.32 -22.98
N ARG A 40 5.18 36.23 -23.66
CA ARG A 40 5.76 37.40 -23.00
C ARG A 40 4.67 38.32 -22.43
N THR A 41 3.63 38.59 -23.22
CA THR A 41 2.52 39.43 -22.78
C THR A 41 1.76 38.79 -21.62
N PHE A 42 1.46 37.49 -21.71
CA PHE A 42 0.81 36.72 -20.66
C PHE A 42 1.57 36.79 -19.33
N SER A 43 2.90 36.74 -19.38
CA SER A 43 3.76 36.80 -18.19
C SER A 43 3.78 38.17 -17.49
N THR A 44 3.32 39.24 -18.15
CA THR A 44 3.20 40.58 -17.55
C THR A 44 1.92 40.78 -16.75
N TRP A 45 0.93 39.91 -16.93
CA TRP A 45 -0.37 39.99 -16.27
C TRP A 45 -0.32 39.40 -14.85
N ASN A 46 -1.25 39.81 -14.00
CA ASN A 46 -1.39 39.25 -12.65
C ASN A 46 -2.08 37.88 -12.66
N GLU A 47 -2.05 37.15 -11.53
CA GLU A 47 -2.59 35.79 -11.42
C GLU A 47 -4.07 35.68 -11.85
N HIS A 48 -4.89 36.68 -11.53
CA HIS A 48 -6.31 36.67 -11.87
C HIS A 48 -6.54 36.87 -13.38
N GLU A 49 -5.83 37.82 -13.99
CA GLU A 49 -5.87 38.08 -15.43
C GLU A 49 -5.39 36.87 -16.24
N GLN A 50 -4.31 36.21 -15.78
CA GLN A 50 -3.80 34.98 -16.38
C GLN A 50 -4.86 33.87 -16.35
N LEU A 51 -5.52 33.66 -15.21
CA LEU A 51 -6.58 32.66 -15.07
C LEU A 51 -7.78 32.96 -15.97
N CYS A 52 -8.31 34.20 -15.96
CA CYS A 52 -9.43 34.58 -16.81
C CYS A 52 -9.12 34.42 -18.30
N PHE A 53 -7.90 34.72 -18.72
CA PHE A 53 -7.49 34.52 -20.11
C PHE A 53 -7.40 33.04 -20.48
N VAL A 54 -6.80 32.20 -19.62
CA VAL A 54 -6.74 30.75 -19.84
C VAL A 54 -8.14 30.14 -19.89
N GLU A 55 -9.05 30.55 -19.01
CA GLU A 55 -10.46 30.13 -19.06
C GLU A 55 -11.13 30.48 -20.38
N ASN A 56 -10.88 31.70 -20.89
CA ASN A 56 -11.40 32.13 -22.18
C ASN A 56 -10.77 31.35 -23.34
N LEU A 57 -9.48 31.02 -23.30
CA LEU A 57 -8.85 30.14 -24.27
C LEU A 57 -9.48 28.74 -24.26
N LEU A 58 -9.69 28.16 -23.07
CA LEU A 58 -10.32 26.86 -22.91
C LEU A 58 -11.73 26.86 -23.50
N LYS A 59 -12.55 27.90 -23.27
CA LYS A 59 -13.91 28.00 -23.86
C LYS A 59 -13.93 27.92 -25.39
N HIS A 60 -12.83 28.27 -26.07
CA HIS A 60 -12.71 28.20 -27.53
C HIS A 60 -12.08 26.89 -28.03
N MET A 61 -11.69 25.98 -27.14
CA MET A 61 -11.16 24.67 -27.49
C MET A 61 -12.28 23.64 -27.72
N LYS A 62 -11.94 22.55 -28.40
CA LYS A 62 -12.84 21.41 -28.63
C LYS A 62 -12.74 20.40 -27.48
N SER A 63 -13.81 19.61 -27.28
CA SER A 63 -13.89 18.54 -26.25
C SER A 63 -12.65 17.64 -26.17
N HIS A 64 -12.11 17.17 -27.30
CA HIS A 64 -10.91 16.33 -27.31
C HIS A 64 -9.64 17.08 -26.85
N GLN A 65 -9.54 18.38 -27.12
CA GLN A 65 -8.41 19.22 -26.69
C GLN A 65 -8.46 19.45 -25.18
N HIS A 66 -9.66 19.59 -24.60
CA HIS A 66 -9.83 19.62 -23.15
C HIS A 66 -9.32 18.33 -22.48
N GLY A 67 -9.56 17.17 -23.09
CA GLY A 67 -8.99 15.90 -22.63
C GLY A 67 -7.45 15.93 -22.59
N GLN A 68 -6.82 16.47 -23.65
CA GLN A 68 -5.35 16.62 -23.73
C GLN A 68 -4.81 17.62 -22.69
N VAL A 69 -5.46 18.78 -22.53
CA VAL A 69 -5.08 19.77 -21.51
C VAL A 69 -5.25 19.19 -20.11
N ASN A 70 -6.33 18.47 -19.84
CA ASN A 70 -6.54 17.82 -18.55
C ASN A 70 -5.44 16.79 -18.23
N LEU A 71 -5.06 15.95 -19.20
CA LEU A 71 -3.94 15.02 -19.05
C LEU A 71 -2.62 15.74 -18.78
N PHE A 72 -2.42 16.92 -19.36
CA PHE A 72 -1.25 17.77 -19.10
C PHE A 72 -1.28 18.43 -17.72
N LEU A 73 -2.46 18.88 -17.25
CA LEU A 73 -2.62 19.53 -15.96
C LEU A 73 -2.54 18.54 -14.78
N LEU A 74 -3.05 17.33 -14.94
CA LEU A 74 -3.12 16.34 -13.85
C LEU A 74 -1.76 16.10 -13.16
N PRO A 75 -0.63 15.90 -13.87
CA PRO A 75 0.70 15.82 -13.24
C PRO A 75 1.11 17.08 -12.48
N MET A 76 0.73 18.28 -12.95
CA MET A 76 1.07 19.55 -12.29
C MET A 76 0.27 19.76 -11.00
N LEU A 77 -0.92 19.14 -10.91
CA LEU A 77 -1.79 19.21 -9.74
C LEU A 77 -1.49 18.13 -8.70
N LYS A 78 -0.93 17.00 -9.13
CA LYS A 78 -0.49 15.92 -8.24
C LYS A 78 0.79 16.32 -7.51
N ARG A 79 0.88 15.96 -6.24
CA ARG A 79 2.08 16.14 -5.42
C ARG A 79 2.43 14.81 -4.77
N ASP A 80 3.68 14.42 -4.88
CA ASP A 80 4.22 13.31 -4.10
C ASP A 80 4.42 13.79 -2.66
N PHE A 81 3.43 13.56 -1.80
CA PHE A 81 3.50 13.96 -0.40
C PHE A 81 4.60 13.21 0.34
N ILE A 82 4.75 11.91 0.10
CA ILE A 82 5.73 11.09 0.83
C ILE A 82 7.14 11.52 0.45
N GLY A 83 7.44 11.60 -0.85
CA GLY A 83 8.75 12.04 -1.32
C GLY A 83 9.08 13.48 -0.94
N ARG A 84 8.10 14.40 -0.99
CA ARG A 84 8.32 15.79 -0.54
C ARG A 84 8.50 15.92 0.97
N LEU A 85 7.72 15.19 1.77
CA LEU A 85 7.89 15.23 3.22
C LEU A 85 9.25 14.68 3.61
N ALA A 86 9.69 13.58 3.00
CA ALA A 86 11.03 13.03 3.20
C ALA A 86 12.12 14.05 2.81
N SER A 87 12.01 14.69 1.64
CA SER A 87 13.01 15.66 1.20
C SER A 87 13.09 16.94 2.05
N TYR A 88 12.01 17.31 2.75
CA TYR A 88 12.00 18.39 3.73
C TYR A 88 12.44 17.97 5.15
N GLY A 89 12.87 16.71 5.35
CA GLY A 89 13.23 16.18 6.68
C GLY A 89 12.03 15.90 7.59
N LEU A 90 10.82 15.85 7.03
CA LEU A 90 9.57 15.52 7.73
C LEU A 90 9.21 14.04 7.58
N GLU A 91 10.21 13.17 7.62
CA GLU A 91 10.07 11.70 7.44
C GLU A 91 9.05 11.11 8.43
N HIS A 92 9.08 11.55 9.69
CA HIS A 92 8.13 11.11 10.72
C HIS A 92 6.65 11.36 10.36
N VAL A 93 6.34 12.41 9.58
CA VAL A 93 4.98 12.68 9.10
C VAL A 93 4.63 11.72 7.97
N ALA A 94 5.54 11.50 7.04
CA ALA A 94 5.38 10.53 5.95
C ALA A 94 5.16 9.11 6.51
N GLU A 95 5.96 8.71 7.50
CA GLU A 95 5.78 7.46 8.23
C GLU A 95 4.40 7.37 8.90
N LYS A 96 3.92 8.44 9.52
CA LYS A 96 2.61 8.46 10.18
C LYS A 96 1.47 8.29 9.16
N ILE A 97 1.58 8.91 7.98
CA ILE A 97 0.62 8.74 6.89
C ILE A 97 0.58 7.26 6.45
N LEU A 98 1.76 6.70 6.13
CA LEU A 98 1.86 5.30 5.69
C LEU A 98 1.51 4.29 6.80
N GLY A 99 1.69 4.66 8.07
CA GLY A 99 1.34 3.83 9.23
C GLY A 99 -0.15 3.55 9.37
N TYR A 100 -1.02 4.29 8.69
CA TYR A 100 -2.46 4.01 8.65
C TYR A 100 -2.84 2.88 7.70
N LEU A 101 -1.98 2.55 6.73
CA LEU A 101 -2.27 1.57 5.70
C LEU A 101 -2.48 0.15 6.28
N ASP A 102 -3.26 -0.65 5.57
CA ASP A 102 -3.35 -2.09 5.75
C ASP A 102 -2.18 -2.80 5.04
N ASP A 103 -2.08 -4.12 5.20
CA ASP A 103 -0.97 -4.89 4.64
C ASP A 103 -0.91 -4.87 3.11
N GLN A 104 -2.07 -4.92 2.45
CA GLN A 104 -2.13 -4.91 0.99
C GLN A 104 -1.75 -3.54 0.42
N SER A 105 -2.26 -2.46 1.03
CA SER A 105 -1.87 -1.12 0.61
C SER A 105 -0.40 -0.86 0.94
N LEU A 106 0.10 -1.27 2.11
CA LEU A 106 1.51 -1.11 2.48
C LEU A 106 2.44 -1.83 1.49
N LYS A 107 2.11 -3.07 1.11
CA LYS A 107 2.83 -3.81 0.07
C LYS A 107 2.82 -3.10 -1.28
N SER A 108 1.68 -2.52 -1.66
CA SER A 108 1.55 -1.76 -2.91
C SER A 108 2.39 -0.47 -2.86
N THR A 109 2.44 0.20 -1.70
CA THR A 109 3.22 1.44 -1.52
C THR A 109 4.73 1.24 -1.62
N GLU A 110 5.25 0.05 -1.29
CA GLU A 110 6.66 -0.30 -1.52
C GLU A 110 7.06 -0.27 -3.00
N LEU A 111 6.10 -0.45 -3.91
CA LEU A 111 6.34 -0.55 -5.35
C LEU A 111 6.17 0.78 -6.09
N VAL A 112 5.82 1.86 -5.37
CA VAL A 112 5.61 3.18 -5.97
C VAL A 112 6.93 3.76 -6.49
N CYS A 113 7.95 3.84 -5.64
CA CYS A 113 9.31 4.24 -6.01
C CYS A 113 10.31 3.95 -4.87
N HIS A 114 11.61 4.17 -5.13
CA HIS A 114 12.68 3.99 -4.15
C HIS A 114 12.52 4.87 -2.90
N GLU A 115 12.03 6.10 -3.04
CA GLU A 115 11.86 7.02 -1.90
C GLU A 115 10.76 6.54 -0.96
N TRP A 116 9.63 6.07 -1.50
CA TRP A 116 8.56 5.48 -0.72
C TRP A 116 9.04 4.23 0.01
N TYR A 117 9.78 3.37 -0.69
CA TYR A 117 10.40 2.20 -0.07
C TYR A 117 11.35 2.57 1.07
N HIS A 118 12.18 3.60 0.88
CA HIS A 118 13.10 4.11 1.90
C HIS A 118 12.35 4.53 3.16
N VAL A 119 11.32 5.37 3.04
CA VAL A 119 10.46 5.79 4.17
C VAL A 119 9.81 4.59 4.89
N ILE A 120 9.36 3.59 4.13
CA ILE A 120 8.76 2.36 4.70
C ILE A 120 9.80 1.57 5.50
N SER A 121 11.01 1.42 4.96
CA SER A 121 12.09 0.62 5.52
C SER A 121 12.70 1.27 6.77
N GLU A 122 13.10 2.54 6.70
CA GLU A 122 13.66 3.30 7.82
C GLU A 122 12.61 3.53 8.92
N GLY A 123 11.37 3.81 8.51
CA GLY A 123 10.23 3.94 9.42
C GLY A 123 9.78 2.64 10.07
N MET A 124 10.37 1.49 9.72
CA MET A 124 10.05 0.16 10.24
C MET A 124 8.55 -0.16 10.19
N LEU A 125 7.87 0.20 9.10
CA LEU A 125 6.40 0.17 9.05
C LEU A 125 5.82 -1.25 9.17
N TRP A 126 6.49 -2.27 8.64
CA TRP A 126 6.07 -3.66 8.83
C TRP A 126 6.12 -4.09 10.31
N LYS A 127 7.13 -3.64 11.05
CA LYS A 127 7.21 -3.88 12.50
C LYS A 127 6.05 -3.20 13.22
N LYS A 128 5.82 -1.90 12.94
CA LYS A 128 4.70 -1.13 13.52
C LYS A 128 3.34 -1.74 13.18
N LEU A 129 3.17 -2.27 11.97
CA LEU A 129 1.96 -2.97 11.55
C LEU A 129 1.73 -4.24 12.38
N ILE A 130 2.76 -5.07 12.55
CA ILE A 130 2.70 -6.30 13.37
C ILE A 130 2.41 -5.94 14.83
N GLU A 131 3.06 -4.92 15.38
CA GLU A 131 2.84 -4.43 16.74
C GLU A 131 1.40 -3.95 16.95
N ARG A 132 0.84 -3.21 15.99
CA ARG A 132 -0.58 -2.78 16.02
C ARG A 132 -1.52 -4.00 16.00
N LYS A 133 -1.24 -5.00 15.17
CA LYS A 133 -2.04 -6.25 15.12
C LYS A 133 -1.91 -7.05 16.42
N PHE A 134 -0.70 -7.13 16.99
CA PHE A 134 -0.46 -7.74 18.29
C PHE A 134 -1.28 -7.06 19.40
N LEU A 135 -1.26 -5.73 19.49
CA LEU A 135 -2.01 -5.03 20.55
C LEU A 135 -3.53 -5.18 20.39
N SER A 136 -4.02 -5.18 19.15
CA SER A 136 -5.45 -5.23 18.85
C SER A 136 -6.07 -6.63 18.86
N ASN A 137 -5.30 -7.69 18.61
CA ASN A 137 -5.82 -9.03 18.35
C ASN A 137 -5.22 -10.10 19.30
N SER A 138 -6.07 -10.80 20.05
CA SER A 138 -5.64 -11.86 20.99
C SER A 138 -5.03 -13.06 20.30
N LEU A 139 -5.49 -13.43 19.09
CA LEU A 139 -4.90 -14.50 18.30
C LEU A 139 -3.45 -14.19 17.95
N TRP A 140 -3.18 -12.94 17.57
CA TRP A 140 -1.83 -12.48 17.25
C TRP A 140 -0.92 -12.56 18.48
N ARG A 141 -1.42 -12.19 19.68
CA ARG A 141 -0.67 -12.31 20.93
C ARG A 141 -0.32 -13.77 21.25
N GLY A 142 -1.34 -14.64 21.29
CA GLY A 142 -1.12 -16.06 21.59
C GLY A 142 -0.20 -16.75 20.57
N LEU A 143 -0.31 -16.39 19.28
CA LEU A 143 0.58 -16.91 18.25
C LEU A 143 2.02 -16.38 18.42
N ALA A 144 2.18 -15.11 18.80
CA ALA A 144 3.48 -14.50 19.06
C ALA A 144 4.26 -15.21 20.16
N ASP A 145 3.58 -15.50 21.26
CA ASP A 145 4.17 -16.12 22.43
C ASP A 145 4.54 -17.58 22.14
N ARG A 146 3.64 -18.33 21.49
CA ARG A 146 3.89 -19.74 21.11
C ARG A 146 4.95 -19.92 20.04
N ARG A 147 5.06 -18.99 19.07
CA ARG A 147 6.08 -19.02 18.01
C ARG A 147 7.36 -18.27 18.39
N GLY A 148 7.38 -17.58 19.53
CA GLY A 148 8.56 -16.94 20.10
C GLY A 148 9.05 -15.68 19.37
N TRP A 149 8.19 -15.03 18.57
CA TRP A 149 8.55 -13.76 17.90
C TRP A 149 8.17 -12.51 18.70
N THR A 150 7.45 -12.63 19.83
CA THR A 150 7.18 -11.53 20.77
C THR A 150 8.46 -10.81 21.20
N LYS A 151 9.57 -11.54 21.34
CA LYS A 151 10.86 -10.97 21.74
C LYS A 151 11.38 -9.91 20.77
N TYR A 152 10.99 -9.96 19.49
CA TYR A 152 11.40 -9.00 18.46
C TYR A 152 10.48 -7.77 18.35
N LEU A 153 9.41 -7.70 19.15
CA LEU A 153 8.46 -6.60 19.18
C LEU A 153 8.70 -5.66 20.37
N PHE A 154 8.22 -4.43 20.26
CA PHE A 154 8.16 -3.40 21.31
C PHE A 154 9.49 -2.99 21.96
N ARG A 155 10.61 -3.06 21.22
CA ARG A 155 11.90 -2.54 21.70
C ARG A 155 12.60 -1.57 20.77
N GLN A 156 12.92 -0.41 21.35
CA GLN A 156 13.92 0.58 20.92
C GLN A 156 15.28 0.37 21.61
N LEU A 157 15.43 -0.57 22.55
CA LEU A 157 16.67 -0.82 23.26
C LEU A 157 16.98 -2.32 23.30
N MET A 158 18.21 -2.62 22.88
CA MET A 158 18.97 -3.88 22.97
C MET A 158 18.36 -4.95 23.90
N ILE A 159 18.19 -6.16 23.36
CA ILE A 159 18.01 -7.37 24.16
C ILE A 159 19.29 -8.17 24.00
N ASN A 160 20.04 -8.31 25.07
CA ASN A 160 21.06 -9.35 25.21
C ASN A 160 22.15 -9.35 24.11
N GLY A 161 22.54 -8.18 23.59
CA GLY A 161 23.62 -8.05 22.61
C GLY A 161 23.30 -8.52 21.19
N GLU A 162 22.05 -8.91 20.89
CA GLU A 162 21.64 -9.21 19.52
C GLU A 162 21.34 -7.93 18.72
N LYS A 163 21.80 -7.91 17.45
CA LYS A 163 21.51 -6.82 16.52
C LYS A 163 20.00 -6.70 16.30
N LEU A 164 19.50 -5.46 16.32
CA LEU A 164 18.14 -5.11 15.90
C LEU A 164 17.83 -5.78 14.56
N LYS A 165 16.67 -6.45 14.49
CA LYS A 165 16.18 -7.01 13.23
C LYS A 165 15.87 -5.86 12.29
N ARG A 166 16.32 -5.98 11.04
CA ARG A 166 16.07 -5.00 9.99
C ARG A 166 14.64 -5.12 9.47
N HIS A 167 14.19 -4.12 8.72
CA HIS A 167 12.88 -4.10 8.06
C HIS A 167 12.59 -5.39 7.27
N GLU A 168 13.57 -5.96 6.57
CA GLU A 168 13.36 -7.14 5.72
C GLU A 168 12.89 -8.35 6.52
N PHE A 169 13.35 -8.48 7.77
CA PHE A 169 12.90 -9.55 8.66
C PHE A 169 11.39 -9.45 8.93
N TYR A 170 10.90 -8.27 9.30
CA TYR A 170 9.47 -8.08 9.60
C TYR A 170 8.60 -8.19 8.35
N ARG A 171 9.11 -7.72 7.21
CA ARG A 171 8.45 -7.89 5.90
C ARG A 171 8.30 -9.36 5.51
N GLN A 172 9.29 -10.20 5.82
CA GLN A 172 9.23 -11.65 5.59
C GLN A 172 8.43 -12.40 6.66
N LEU A 173 8.42 -11.91 7.89
CA LEU A 173 7.66 -12.49 8.99
C LEU A 173 6.14 -12.33 8.79
N TYR A 174 5.69 -11.18 8.28
CA TYR A 174 4.26 -10.92 8.08
C TYR A 174 3.52 -12.02 7.28
N PRO A 175 3.96 -12.42 6.06
CA PRO A 175 3.28 -13.48 5.33
C PRO A 175 3.33 -14.84 6.04
N GLN A 176 4.40 -15.13 6.81
CA GLN A 176 4.47 -16.35 7.61
C GLN A 176 3.42 -16.35 8.73
N ILE A 177 3.19 -15.20 9.38
CA ILE A 177 2.12 -15.07 10.39
C ILE A 177 0.75 -15.30 9.77
N ILE A 178 0.48 -14.71 8.60
CA ILE A 178 -0.80 -14.90 7.90
C ILE A 178 -1.00 -16.37 7.53
N GLN A 179 0.03 -17.02 6.98
CA GLN A 179 -0.02 -18.45 6.65
C GLN A 179 -0.25 -19.33 7.89
N ASP A 180 0.38 -19.00 9.02
CA ASP A 180 0.17 -19.71 10.29
C ASP A 180 -1.28 -19.57 10.77
N ILE A 181 -1.89 -18.38 10.62
CA ILE A 181 -3.30 -18.13 10.98
C ILE A 181 -4.23 -18.94 10.09
N GLU A 182 -4.01 -18.92 8.76
CA GLU A 182 -4.80 -19.71 7.81
C GLU A 182 -4.68 -21.21 8.07
N GLN A 183 -3.48 -21.69 8.37
CA GLN A 183 -3.24 -23.09 8.70
C GLN A 183 -3.89 -23.50 10.02
N LEU A 184 -3.88 -22.61 11.02
CA LEU A 184 -4.58 -22.83 12.28
C LEU A 184 -6.09 -22.95 12.02
N GLU A 185 -6.68 -22.03 11.25
CA GLU A 185 -8.09 -22.07 10.90
C GLU A 185 -8.44 -23.34 10.11
N LYS A 186 -7.59 -23.75 9.17
CA LYS A 186 -7.74 -25.01 8.44
C LYS A 186 -7.73 -26.21 9.38
N ASN A 187 -6.79 -26.27 10.32
CA ASN A 187 -6.71 -27.35 11.30
C ASN A 187 -7.98 -27.44 12.16
N TRP A 188 -8.52 -26.30 12.59
CA TRP A 188 -9.81 -26.24 13.29
C TRP A 188 -10.96 -26.77 12.43
N ARG A 189 -11.05 -26.37 11.16
CA ARG A 189 -12.10 -26.80 10.23
C ARG A 189 -12.02 -28.29 9.89
N THR A 190 -10.82 -28.86 9.80
CA THR A 190 -10.61 -30.27 9.42
C THR A 190 -10.46 -31.22 10.60
N GLY A 191 -10.50 -30.72 11.84
CA GLY A 191 -10.25 -31.54 13.03
C GLY A 191 -8.83 -32.11 13.10
N ASN A 192 -7.84 -31.38 12.58
CA ASN A 192 -6.44 -31.78 12.68
C ASN A 192 -5.84 -31.25 14.00
N PHE A 193 -5.76 -32.11 15.02
CA PHE A 193 -5.29 -31.75 16.36
C PHE A 193 -4.38 -32.81 16.99
N GLN A 194 -3.54 -32.39 17.93
CA GLN A 194 -2.78 -33.27 18.80
C GLN A 194 -3.58 -33.52 20.09
N LEU A 195 -3.79 -34.79 20.44
CA LEU A 195 -4.52 -35.18 21.65
C LEU A 195 -3.54 -35.59 22.75
N GLU A 196 -3.54 -34.84 23.84
CA GLU A 196 -2.82 -35.19 25.07
C GLU A 196 -3.80 -35.68 26.13
N LYS A 197 -3.45 -36.77 26.83
CA LYS A 197 -4.30 -37.40 27.85
C LYS A 197 -3.61 -37.35 29.21
N ILE A 198 -4.28 -36.71 30.17
CA ILE A 198 -3.82 -36.64 31.56
C ILE A 198 -4.64 -37.60 32.40
N GLN A 199 -3.99 -38.60 33.00
CA GLN A 199 -4.66 -39.55 33.89
C GLN A 199 -4.79 -38.96 35.30
N CYS A 200 -6.03 -38.66 35.73
CA CYS A 200 -6.32 -38.02 37.02
C CYS A 200 -6.11 -38.94 38.24
N ARG A 201 -5.96 -40.26 38.03
CA ARG A 201 -5.70 -41.29 39.07
C ARG A 201 -6.68 -41.29 40.26
N SER A 202 -7.93 -40.86 40.08
CA SER A 202 -8.94 -40.92 41.16
C SER A 202 -9.35 -42.37 41.48
N GLN A 203 -9.42 -42.69 42.78
CA GLN A 203 -9.67 -44.04 43.30
C GLN A 203 -11.16 -44.36 43.45
N ASN A 204 -11.96 -43.45 44.01
CA ASN A 204 -13.41 -43.59 44.20
C ASN A 204 -14.14 -42.37 43.61
N SER A 205 -15.33 -42.58 43.02
CA SER A 205 -16.14 -41.53 42.37
C SER A 205 -15.37 -40.72 41.30
N LYS A 206 -15.21 -41.32 40.11
CA LYS A 206 -14.43 -40.74 39.00
C LYS A 206 -15.23 -39.66 38.25
N GLY A 207 -14.60 -38.51 38.00
CA GLY A 207 -15.14 -37.44 37.14
C GLY A 207 -14.41 -36.11 37.38
N VAL A 208 -14.24 -35.31 36.32
CA VAL A 208 -13.77 -33.92 36.42
C VAL A 208 -14.95 -33.02 36.06
N TYR A 209 -15.55 -32.38 37.06
CA TYR A 209 -16.78 -31.57 36.88
C TYR A 209 -16.51 -30.14 36.44
N CYS A 210 -15.32 -29.62 36.75
CA CYS A 210 -14.88 -28.30 36.35
C CYS A 210 -13.37 -28.34 36.05
N LEU A 211 -12.96 -27.53 35.08
CA LEU A 211 -11.56 -27.28 34.77
C LEU A 211 -11.39 -25.80 34.42
N GLN A 212 -10.25 -25.25 34.80
CA GLN A 212 -9.76 -23.95 34.38
C GLN A 212 -8.29 -24.14 34.03
N TYR A 213 -7.85 -23.50 32.95
CA TYR A 213 -6.45 -23.51 32.53
C TYR A 213 -6.00 -22.09 32.19
N ASP A 214 -4.74 -21.83 32.49
CA ASP A 214 -3.93 -20.72 32.00
C ASP A 214 -2.84 -21.27 31.07
N ASP A 215 -1.99 -20.38 30.55
CA ASP A 215 -0.85 -20.72 29.71
C ASP A 215 0.32 -21.31 30.51
#